data_AF-A0A0N0MA50-F1
#
_entry.id   AF-A0A0N0MA50-F1
#
_cell.length_a   1.000
_cell.length_b   1.000
_cell.length_c   1.000
_cell.angle_alpha   90.00
_cell.angle_beta   90.00
_cell.angle_gamma   90.00
#
_symmetry.space_group_name_H-M   'P 1'
#
loop_
_entity.id
_entity.type
_entity.pdbx_description
1 polymer ?
#
loop_
_entity_poly.entity_id
_entity_poly.type
_entity_poly.pdbx_seq_one_letter_code
_entity_poly.pdbx_strand_id
1 'polypeptide(L)'
;MPFRSLTADPVDLQKLADAFDEAWIAVNQPSPIEASARAAERERLSHIIMYTWQANPEADLVQTAICAFHDGSAGTGSAKRQSAG
;
A
#
# COMPACT_ATOMS: atom_id res chain seq x y z
N MET A 1 15.38 1.88 -28.02
CA MET A 1 14.27 1.72 -27.05
C MET A 1 14.29 2.94 -26.15
N PRO A 2 13.27 3.82 -26.14
CA PRO A 2 13.24 4.89 -25.16
C PRO A 2 12.93 4.25 -23.80
N PHE A 3 13.92 4.21 -22.92
CA PHE A 3 13.66 4.05 -21.49
C PHE A 3 12.73 5.20 -21.13
N ARG A 4 11.45 4.91 -20.84
CA ARG A 4 10.59 5.90 -20.20
C ARG A 4 11.33 6.26 -18.92
N SER A 5 11.84 7.48 -18.84
CA SER A 5 12.54 7.96 -17.66
C SER A 5 11.53 7.91 -16.52
N LEU A 6 11.52 6.80 -15.78
CA LEU A 6 10.80 6.57 -14.53
C LEU A 6 11.48 7.36 -13.39
N THR A 7 12.07 8.51 -13.72
CA THR A 7 12.41 9.51 -12.72
C THR A 7 11.09 10.15 -12.33
N ALA A 8 10.38 9.51 -11.40
CA ALA A 8 9.37 10.18 -10.61
C ALA A 8 9.99 11.48 -10.08
N ASP A 9 9.23 12.56 -10.14
CA ASP A 9 9.68 13.84 -9.59
C ASP A 9 10.07 13.61 -8.12
N PRO A 10 11.21 14.14 -7.64
CA PRO A 10 11.55 14.11 -6.21
C PRO A 10 10.38 14.53 -5.30
N VAL A 11 9.53 15.45 -5.77
CA VAL A 11 8.31 15.86 -5.07
C VAL A 11 7.30 14.71 -4.94
N ASP A 12 7.11 13.94 -6.01
CA ASP A 12 6.20 12.79 -5.99
C ASP A 12 6.76 11.64 -5.15
N LEU A 13 8.07 11.43 -5.16
CA LEU A 13 8.73 10.48 -4.27
C LEU A 13 8.55 10.86 -2.79
N GLN A 14 8.64 12.16 -2.48
CA GLN A 14 8.39 12.63 -1.11
C GLN A 14 6.93 12.41 -0.71
N LYS A 15 5.97 12.74 -1.57
CA LYS A 15 4.54 12.48 -1.31
C LYS A 15 4.26 11.00 -1.05
N LEU A 16 4.89 10.10 -1.81
CA LEU A 16 4.74 8.65 -1.64
C LEU A 16 5.34 8.18 -0.30
N ALA A 17 6.49 8.71 0.08
CA ALA A 17 7.12 8.39 1.36
C ALA A 17 6.28 8.88 2.55
N ASP A 18 5.80 10.14 2.48
CA ASP A 18 4.95 10.72 3.52
C ASP A 18 3.65 9.93 3.66
N ALA A 19 3.02 9.58 2.54
CA ALA A 19 1.80 8.77 2.53
C ALA A 19 2.02 7.38 3.12
N PHE A 20 3.18 6.77 2.87
CA PHE A 20 3.55 5.48 3.45
C PHE A 20 3.71 5.57 4.97
N ASP A 21 4.46 6.54 5.46
CA ASP A 21 4.71 6.69 6.90
C ASP A 21 3.41 6.95 7.65
N GLU A 22 2.55 7.83 7.13
CA GLU A 22 1.25 8.13 7.73
C GLU A 22 0.32 6.90 7.73
N ALA A 23 0.20 6.22 6.60
CA ALA A 23 -0.61 5.00 6.51
C ALA A 23 -0.07 3.89 7.42
N TRP A 24 1.26 3.72 7.49
CA TRP A 24 1.89 2.71 8.35
C TRP A 24 1.61 2.97 9.83
N ILE A 25 1.70 4.23 10.27
CA ILE A 25 1.35 4.64 11.63
C ILE A 25 -0.13 4.32 11.89
N ALA A 26 -1.02 4.70 10.97
CA ALA A 26 -2.46 4.51 11.13
C ALA A 26 -2.89 3.04 11.23
N VAL A 27 -2.29 2.14 10.44
CA VAL A 27 -2.61 0.70 10.51
C VAL A 27 -1.96 0.00 11.70
N ASN A 28 -0.79 0.46 12.14
CA ASN A 28 -0.01 -0.21 13.18
C ASN A 28 -0.27 0.32 14.61
N GLN A 29 -0.79 1.54 14.78
CA GLN A 29 -1.16 2.07 16.11
C GLN A 29 -2.30 1.32 16.81
N PRO A 30 -3.47 1.11 16.18
CA PRO A 30 -4.62 0.52 16.87
C PRO A 30 -4.43 -0.98 17.13
N SER A 31 -3.72 -1.68 16.25
CA SER A 31 -3.36 -3.08 16.40
C SER A 31 -1.91 -3.28 15.93
N PRO A 32 -0.94 -3.31 16.85
CA PRO A 32 0.46 -3.51 16.50
C PRO A 32 0.66 -4.78 15.69
N ILE A 33 1.28 -4.64 14.52
CA ILE A 33 1.65 -5.76 13.67
C ILE A 33 2.82 -6.50 14.33
N GLU A 34 2.65 -7.81 14.44
CA GLU A 34 3.65 -8.73 14.97
C GLU A 34 5.01 -8.55 14.29
N ALA A 35 6.09 -8.56 15.07
CA ALA A 35 7.43 -8.25 14.56
C ALA A 35 7.84 -9.15 13.39
N SER A 36 7.40 -10.41 13.40
CA SER A 36 7.62 -11.40 12.33
C SER A 36 6.89 -11.06 11.02
N ALA A 37 5.76 -10.36 11.08
CA ALA A 37 4.93 -10.01 9.93
C ALA A 37 5.20 -8.60 9.38
N ARG A 38 5.87 -7.72 10.15
CA ARG A 38 6.09 -6.32 9.78
C ARG A 38 6.72 -6.11 8.41
N ALA A 39 7.71 -6.93 8.03
CA ALA A 39 8.37 -6.80 6.74
C ALA A 39 7.37 -7.06 5.58
N ALA A 40 6.59 -8.14 5.68
CA ALA A 40 5.60 -8.50 4.69
C ALA A 40 4.45 -7.47 4.62
N GLU A 41 3.96 -6.99 5.76
CA GLU A 41 2.90 -5.97 5.77
C GLU A 41 3.38 -4.60 5.27
N ARG A 42 4.65 -4.24 5.48
CA ARG A 42 5.24 -3.04 4.88
C ARG A 42 5.34 -3.14 3.36
N GLU A 43 5.79 -4.28 2.85
CA GLU A 43 5.85 -4.53 1.41
C GLU A 43 4.45 -4.45 0.79
N ARG A 44 3.47 -5.08 1.44
CA ARG A 44 2.07 -5.04 1.05
C ARG A 44 1.51 -3.62 1.02
N LEU A 45 1.74 -2.82 2.06
CA LEU A 45 1.31 -1.41 2.10
C LEU A 45 1.98 -0.58 1.00
N SER A 46 3.27 -0.80 0.75
CA SER A 46 4.01 -0.14 -0.33
C SER A 46 3.39 -0.43 -1.69
N HIS A 47 3.00 -1.69 -1.94
CA HIS A 47 2.33 -2.10 -3.17
C HIS A 47 0.97 -1.40 -3.35
N ILE A 48 0.18 -1.28 -2.28
CA ILE A 48 -1.10 -0.56 -2.32
C ILE A 48 -0.88 0.89 -2.72
N ILE A 49 0.02 1.59 -2.04
CA ILE A 49 0.28 3.02 -2.29
C ILE A 49 0.76 3.23 -3.73
N MET A 50 1.69 2.40 -4.19
CA MET A 50 2.20 2.48 -5.55
C MET A 50 1.11 2.22 -6.59
N TYR A 51 0.27 1.22 -6.38
CA TYR A 51 -0.83 0.90 -7.29
C TYR A 51 -1.87 2.02 -7.35
N THR A 52 -2.27 2.55 -6.19
CA THR A 52 -3.19 3.69 -6.09
C THR A 52 -2.64 4.91 -6.80
N TRP A 53 -1.37 5.26 -6.55
CA TRP A 53 -0.73 6.41 -7.17
C TRP A 53 -0.60 6.27 -8.69
N GLN A 54 -0.22 5.09 -9.19
CA GLN A 54 -0.16 4.83 -10.63
C GLN A 54 -1.53 4.94 -11.31
N ALA A 55 -2.60 4.55 -10.62
CA ALA A 55 -3.97 4.65 -11.14
C ALA A 55 -4.51 6.09 -11.10
N ASN A 56 -4.24 6.81 -10.01
CA ASN A 56 -4.63 8.21 -9.83
C ASN A 56 -3.65 8.96 -8.91
N PRO A 57 -2.69 9.72 -9.47
CA PRO A 57 -1.69 10.44 -8.68
C PRO A 57 -2.25 11.52 -7.76
N GLU A 58 -3.44 12.05 -8.07
CA GLU A 58 -4.11 13.11 -7.31
C GLU A 58 -5.07 12.57 -6.24
N ALA A 59 -5.15 11.24 -6.08
CA ALA A 59 -5.99 10.62 -5.06
C ALA A 59 -5.43 10.82 -3.65
N ASP A 60 -6.29 10.71 -2.65
CA ASP A 60 -5.88 10.59 -1.25
C ASP A 60 -5.23 9.21 -1.03
N LEU A 61 -3.90 9.17 -1.17
CA LEU A 61 -3.12 7.94 -1.07
C LEU A 61 -3.19 7.32 0.32
N VAL A 62 -3.21 8.14 1.38
CA VAL A 62 -3.20 7.69 2.76
C VAL A 62 -4.50 6.96 3.07
N GLN A 63 -5.62 7.64 2.87
CA GLN A 63 -6.93 7.07 3.22
C GLN A 63 -7.24 5.85 2.36
N THR A 64 -6.94 5.92 1.06
CA THR A 64 -7.15 4.79 0.15
C THR A 64 -6.30 3.59 0.56
N ALA A 65 -5.04 3.82 0.96
CA ALA A 65 -4.15 2.73 1.35
C ALA A 65 -4.57 2.06 2.66
N ILE A 66 -5.00 2.84 3.65
CA ILE A 66 -5.52 2.32 4.92
C ILE A 66 -6.75 1.45 4.68
N CYS A 67 -7.71 1.94 3.88
CA CYS A 67 -8.91 1.18 3.53
C CYS A 67 -8.55 -0.15 2.84
N ALA A 68 -7.73 -0.09 1.78
CA ALA A 68 -7.32 -1.27 1.03
C ALA A 68 -6.50 -2.27 1.88
N PHE A 69 -5.72 -1.78 2.84
CA PHE A 69 -4.95 -2.61 3.76
C PHE A 69 -5.86 -3.38 4.71
N HIS A 70 -6.90 -2.74 5.26
CA HIS A 70 -7.86 -3.40 6.14
C HIS A 70 -8.83 -4.33 5.39
N ASP A 71 -9.22 -3.98 4.17
CA ASP A 71 -10.10 -4.80 3.33
C ASP A 71 -9.44 -6.10 2.85
N GLY A 72 -8.12 -6.25 3.06
CA GLY A 72 -7.39 -7.42 2.57
C GLY A 72 -7.13 -7.39 1.07
N SER A 73 -7.40 -6.28 0.37
CA SER A 73 -7.38 -6.22 -1.10
C SER A 73 -5.96 -6.24 -1.70
N ALA A 74 -4.94 -6.09 -0.87
CA ALA A 74 -3.55 -6.26 -1.29
C ALA A 74 -3.09 -7.70 -1.13
N GLY A 75 -3.46 -8.51 -2.12
CA GLY A 75 -3.03 -9.90 -2.23
C GLY A 75 -4.07 -10.75 -2.92
N THR A 76 -4.02 -10.81 -4.25
CA THR A 76 -4.31 -12.05 -4.96
C THR A 76 -3.32 -13.12 -4.50
N GLY A 77 -3.65 -13.71 -3.35
CA GLY A 77 -2.89 -14.75 -2.65
C GLY A 77 -3.70 -15.51 -1.61
N SER A 78 -5.01 -15.23 -1.46
CA SER A 78 -5.92 -16.05 -0.65
C SER A 78 -6.95 -16.75 -1.55
N ALA A 79 -6.45 -17.71 -2.32
CA ALA A 79 -7.28 -18.72 -2.96
C ALA A 79 -7.71 -19.78 -1.92
N LYS A 80 -8.54 -19.41 -0.93
CA LYS A 80 -9.44 -20.37 -0.27
C LYS A 80 -10.48 -19.66 0.58
N ARG A 81 -11.68 -19.52 0.02
CA ARG A 81 -12.98 -19.62 0.73
C ARG A 81 -14.10 -19.51 -0.29
N GLN A 82 -14.34 -20.60 -1.01
CA GLN A 82 -15.71 -20.95 -1.38
C GLN A 82 -16.10 -22.13 -0.50
N SER A 83 -16.81 -21.80 0.57
CA SER A 83 -17.67 -22.72 1.29
C SER A 83 -19.02 -22.67 0.59
N ALA A 84 -19.48 -23.79 0.05
CA ALA A 84 -20.89 -24.02 -0.21
C ALA A 84 -21.26 -25.29 0.55
N GLY A 85 -22.08 -25.10 1.57
CA GLY A 85 -22.87 -26.17 2.18
C GLY A 85 -24.14 -26.42 1.39
#